data_AF-A0A960JHN2-F1
#
_entry.id   AF-A0A960JHN2-F1
#
_cell.length_a   1.000
_cell.length_b   1.000
_cell.length_c   1.000
_cell.angle_alpha   90.00
_cell.angle_beta   90.00
_cell.angle_gamma   90.00
#
_symmetry.space_group_name_H-M   'P 1'
#
loop_
_entity.id
_entity.type
_entity.pdbx_description
1 polymer ?
#
loop_
_entity_poly.entity_id
_entity_poly.type
_entity_poly.pdbx_seq_one_letter_code
_entity_poly.pdbx_strand_id
1 'polypeptide(L)'
;LMSIEKFSHVQHLVSYLYSDLKDECDQFDALASCFPAGTVTGAPKVRAIQIIMELEPTPRGVYAGAVGYIDYAGNLDTCIAIRTLVLEDGVARIQAGAGVVADSVPESEYQETLHKAEGLLKAIELAENGKYAM
;
A
#
# COMPACT_ATOMS: atom_id res chain seq x y z
N LEU A 1 -8.48 15.20 -13.49
CA LEU A 1 -7.17 15.23 -12.78
C LEU A 1 -7.39 15.89 -11.41
N MET A 2 -6.71 15.41 -10.36
CA MET A 2 -6.73 15.96 -8.98
C MET A 2 -8.14 16.18 -8.40
N SER A 3 -9.01 15.18 -8.54
CA SER A 3 -10.34 15.18 -7.89
C SER A 3 -10.22 14.83 -6.42
N ILE A 4 -11.09 15.40 -5.58
CA ILE A 4 -11.18 15.03 -4.17
C ILE A 4 -12.07 13.79 -4.04
N GLU A 5 -11.52 12.73 -3.45
CA GLU A 5 -12.29 11.56 -3.02
C GLU A 5 -12.43 11.55 -1.51
N LYS A 6 -13.66 11.32 -1.04
CA LYS A 6 -14.02 11.36 0.37
C LYS A 6 -14.21 9.94 0.89
N PHE A 7 -13.42 9.58 1.89
CA PHE A 7 -13.58 8.34 2.66
C PHE A 7 -14.12 8.67 4.05
N SER A 8 -14.34 7.64 4.87
CA SER A 8 -14.96 7.77 6.19
C SER A 8 -14.25 8.75 7.13
N HIS A 9 -12.91 8.80 7.09
CA HIS A 9 -12.11 9.60 8.01
C HIS A 9 -11.05 10.48 7.32
N VAL A 10 -10.87 10.32 6.00
CA VAL A 10 -9.82 11.01 5.23
C VAL A 10 -10.32 11.40 3.84
N GLN A 11 -9.63 12.37 3.22
CA GLN A 11 -9.86 12.75 1.82
C GLN A 11 -8.55 12.59 1.06
N HIS A 12 -8.62 12.07 -0.17
CA HIS A 12 -7.46 11.92 -1.04
C HIS A 12 -7.62 12.79 -2.29
N LEU A 13 -6.50 13.35 -2.76
CA LEU A 13 -6.40 13.90 -4.11
C LEU A 13 -6.09 12.76 -5.07
N VAL A 14 -7.04 12.48 -5.97
CA VAL A 14 -6.98 11.33 -6.87
C VAL A 14 -6.89 11.81 -8.31
N SER A 15 -6.03 11.16 -9.08
CA SER A 15 -5.96 11.33 -10.52
C SER A 15 -6.05 9.95 -11.17
N TYR A 16 -7.01 9.82 -12.09
CA TYR A 16 -7.15 8.63 -12.91
C TYR A 16 -6.35 8.78 -14.20
N LEU A 17 -5.58 7.76 -14.52
CA LEU A 17 -4.81 7.64 -15.75
C LEU A 17 -5.26 6.38 -16.48
N TYR A 18 -5.51 6.50 -17.78
CA TYR A 18 -5.95 5.42 -18.65
C TYR A 18 -5.09 5.41 -19.91
N SER A 19 -4.85 4.23 -20.44
CA SER A 19 -4.18 4.02 -21.73
C SER A 19 -4.60 2.68 -22.31
N ASP A 20 -4.60 2.58 -23.63
CA ASP A 20 -4.69 1.29 -24.31
C ASP A 20 -3.34 0.57 -24.20
N LEU A 21 -3.38 -0.74 -23.97
CA LEU A 21 -2.18 -1.57 -24.06
C LEU A 21 -1.71 -1.65 -25.51
N LYS A 22 -0.41 -1.81 -25.69
CA LYS A 22 0.15 -2.09 -27.02
C LYS A 22 -0.29 -3.48 -27.47
N ASP A 23 -0.34 -3.69 -28.78
CA ASP A 23 -0.76 -4.96 -29.38
C ASP A 23 0.09 -6.15 -28.92
N GLU A 24 1.37 -5.93 -28.59
CA GLU A 24 2.29 -6.95 -28.10
C GLU A 24 2.32 -7.14 -26.58
N CYS A 25 1.52 -6.38 -25.82
CA CYS A 25 1.51 -6.40 -24.36
C CYS A 25 0.20 -6.93 -23.78
N ASP A 26 0.29 -7.57 -22.62
CA ASP A 26 -0.87 -8.04 -21.87
C ASP A 26 -1.01 -7.36 -20.49
N GLN A 27 -2.01 -7.79 -19.72
CA GLN A 27 -2.30 -7.27 -18.38
C GLN A 27 -1.15 -7.50 -17.39
N PHE A 28 -0.32 -8.53 -17.58
CA PHE A 28 0.83 -8.81 -16.74
C PHE A 28 1.99 -7.87 -17.06
N ASP A 29 2.21 -7.53 -18.34
CA ASP A 29 3.18 -6.51 -18.73
C ASP A 29 2.81 -5.14 -18.13
N ALA A 30 1.52 -4.82 -18.09
CA ALA A 30 1.01 -3.60 -17.47
C ALA A 30 1.32 -3.58 -15.97
N LEU A 31 0.97 -4.67 -15.25
CA LEU A 31 1.27 -4.79 -13.83
C LEU A 31 2.78 -4.70 -13.57
N ALA A 32 3.62 -5.44 -14.30
CA ALA A 32 5.06 -5.44 -14.13
C ALA A 32 5.69 -4.06 -14.36
N SER A 33 5.18 -3.30 -15.34
CA SER A 33 5.64 -1.95 -15.65
C SER A 33 5.28 -0.93 -14.57
N CYS A 34 4.09 -1.07 -13.98
CA CYS A 34 3.59 -0.17 -12.93
C CYS A 34 4.10 -0.54 -11.53
N PHE A 35 4.42 -1.80 -11.30
CA PHE A 35 4.84 -2.32 -9.99
C PHE A 35 6.26 -1.90 -9.59
N PRO A 36 6.57 -1.78 -8.29
CA PRO A 36 5.62 -1.47 -7.22
C PRO A 36 5.09 -0.03 -7.37
N ALA A 37 3.98 0.27 -6.69
CA ALA A 37 3.34 1.57 -6.80
C ALA A 37 4.25 2.72 -6.32
N GLY A 38 4.19 3.85 -7.04
CA GLY A 38 5.01 5.03 -6.75
C GLY A 38 4.72 5.64 -5.37
N THR A 39 3.47 5.55 -4.90
CA THR A 39 3.02 6.11 -3.61
C THR A 39 3.62 5.44 -2.38
N VAL A 40 4.13 4.21 -2.53
CA VAL A 40 4.74 3.42 -1.45
C VAL A 40 6.24 3.20 -1.65
N THR A 41 6.80 3.79 -2.71
CA THR A 41 8.24 3.78 -2.99
C THR A 41 8.79 5.19 -2.98
N GLY A 42 8.53 5.96 -4.04
CA GLY A 42 8.97 7.34 -4.19
C GLY A 42 9.36 7.67 -5.63
N ALA A 43 10.00 8.82 -5.82
CA ALA A 43 10.46 9.29 -7.11
C ALA A 43 11.88 9.88 -7.01
N PRO A 44 12.80 9.51 -7.92
CA PRO A 44 12.71 8.46 -8.95
C PRO A 44 12.59 7.05 -8.37
N LYS A 45 11.66 6.23 -8.90
CA LYS A 45 11.24 4.92 -8.32
C LYS A 45 12.41 4.02 -7.95
N VAL A 46 13.33 3.76 -8.89
CA VAL A 46 14.46 2.84 -8.67
C VAL A 46 15.37 3.33 -7.55
N ARG A 47 15.69 4.63 -7.51
CA ARG A 47 16.55 5.17 -6.44
C ARG A 47 15.84 5.16 -5.08
N ALA A 48 14.55 5.47 -5.05
CA ALA A 48 13.76 5.39 -3.82
C ALA A 48 13.75 3.96 -3.25
N ILE A 49 13.56 2.94 -4.10
CA ILE A 49 13.63 1.53 -3.68
C ILE A 49 15.00 1.17 -3.12
N GLN A 50 16.10 1.62 -3.73
CA GLN A 50 17.45 1.38 -3.22
C GLN A 50 17.64 1.97 -1.81
N ILE A 51 17.22 3.23 -1.60
CA ILE A 51 17.28 3.88 -0.28
C ILE A 51 16.45 3.13 0.75
N ILE A 52 15.23 2.72 0.37
CA ILE A 52 14.38 1.88 1.22
C ILE A 52 15.10 0.59 1.62
N MET A 53 15.75 -0.09 0.67
CA MET A 53 16.50 -1.31 0.94
C MET A 53 17.74 -1.09 1.80
N GLU A 54 18.39 0.08 1.71
CA GLU A 54 19.52 0.47 2.55
C GLU A 54 19.09 0.74 4.00
N LEU A 55 17.86 1.26 4.20
CA LEU A 55 17.37 1.72 5.51
C LEU A 55 16.50 0.71 6.25
N GLU A 56 15.69 -0.08 5.54
CA GLU A 56 14.80 -1.05 6.17
C GLU A 56 15.55 -2.32 6.57
N PRO A 57 15.37 -2.82 7.81
CA PRO A 57 16.15 -3.94 8.34
C PRO A 57 15.74 -5.30 7.75
N THR A 58 14.58 -5.37 7.11
CA THR A 58 13.97 -6.62 6.61
C THR A 58 13.25 -6.39 5.29
N PRO A 59 13.12 -7.42 4.44
CA PRO A 59 12.24 -7.35 3.27
C PRO A 59 10.80 -7.02 3.66
N ARG A 60 10.10 -6.26 2.82
CA ARG A 60 8.70 -5.85 3.05
C ARG A 60 7.67 -6.97 2.95
N GLY A 61 8.02 -8.10 2.33
CA GLY A 61 7.08 -9.19 2.10
C GLY A 61 5.83 -8.74 1.35
N VAL A 62 4.66 -8.89 1.97
CA VAL A 62 3.37 -8.47 1.39
C VAL A 62 3.22 -6.95 1.36
N TYR A 63 3.82 -6.22 2.31
CA TYR A 63 3.64 -4.77 2.41
C TYR A 63 4.13 -4.04 1.15
N ALA A 64 3.32 -3.08 0.67
CA ALA A 64 3.55 -2.36 -0.59
C ALA A 64 3.53 -3.24 -1.86
N GLY A 65 3.15 -4.51 -1.73
CA GLY A 65 2.87 -5.42 -2.84
C GLY A 65 1.50 -5.17 -3.48
N ALA A 66 1.04 -6.13 -4.27
CA ALA A 66 -0.25 -6.09 -4.95
C ALA A 66 -1.11 -7.29 -4.51
N VAL A 67 -2.38 -7.03 -4.20
CA VAL A 67 -3.39 -8.05 -3.89
C VAL A 67 -4.57 -7.82 -4.82
N GLY A 68 -5.09 -8.87 -5.44
CA GLY A 68 -6.12 -8.72 -6.45
C GLY A 68 -6.52 -10.03 -7.10
N TYR A 69 -7.13 -9.93 -8.27
CA TYR A 69 -7.53 -11.07 -9.08
C TYR A 69 -7.07 -10.94 -10.53
N ILE A 70 -7.02 -12.09 -11.17
CA ILE A 70 -6.90 -12.25 -12.62
C ILE A 70 -7.96 -13.25 -13.08
N ASP A 71 -8.46 -13.08 -14.30
CA ASP A 71 -9.40 -14.04 -14.88
C ASP A 71 -8.98 -14.52 -16.29
N TYR A 72 -9.71 -15.50 -16.80
CA TYR A 72 -9.46 -16.07 -18.14
C TYR A 72 -9.92 -15.17 -19.30
N ALA A 73 -10.61 -14.06 -19.01
CA ALA A 73 -11.01 -13.07 -20.00
C ALA A 73 -9.95 -11.98 -20.19
N GLY A 74 -8.84 -12.03 -19.44
CA GLY A 74 -7.75 -11.06 -19.51
C GLY A 74 -7.92 -9.88 -18.56
N ASN A 75 -8.91 -9.91 -17.66
CA ASN A 75 -9.06 -8.86 -16.66
C ASN A 75 -8.06 -9.04 -15.52
N LEU A 76 -7.53 -7.93 -15.04
CA LEU A 76 -6.68 -7.84 -13.87
C LEU A 76 -7.07 -6.60 -13.07
N ASP A 77 -7.37 -6.81 -11.79
CA ASP A 77 -7.59 -5.72 -10.85
C ASP A 77 -6.80 -5.99 -9.58
N THR A 78 -6.07 -4.98 -9.11
CA THR A 78 -5.21 -5.07 -7.94
C THR A 78 -5.30 -3.81 -7.10
N CYS A 79 -5.23 -3.99 -5.78
CA CYS A 79 -4.96 -2.93 -4.83
C CYS A 79 -3.54 -3.05 -4.27
N ILE A 80 -3.01 -1.92 -3.80
CA ILE A 80 -1.73 -1.91 -3.09
C ILE A 80 -1.97 -2.53 -1.70
N ALA A 81 -1.11 -3.46 -1.30
CA ALA A 81 -1.13 -4.10 0.01
C ALA A 81 -0.63 -3.15 1.11
N ILE A 82 -1.48 -2.18 1.47
CA ILE A 82 -1.34 -1.28 2.61
C ILE A 82 -2.57 -1.44 3.50
N ARG A 83 -2.44 -1.05 4.78
CA ARG A 83 -3.48 -1.33 5.79
C ARG A 83 -3.83 -2.84 5.79
N THR A 84 -2.80 -3.68 5.71
CA THR A 84 -2.91 -5.14 5.67
C THR A 84 -2.22 -5.73 6.89
N LEU A 85 -2.78 -6.82 7.42
CA LEU A 85 -2.21 -7.62 8.51
C LEU A 85 -1.77 -8.97 7.95
N VAL A 86 -0.54 -9.39 8.26
CA VAL A 86 -0.05 -10.74 7.96
C VAL A 86 -0.03 -11.53 9.26
N LEU A 87 -0.88 -12.56 9.34
CA LEU A 87 -0.97 -13.46 10.50
C LEU A 87 -0.26 -14.78 10.18
N GLU A 88 0.76 -15.09 10.96
CA GLU A 88 1.56 -16.31 10.79
C GLU A 88 1.98 -16.80 12.18
N ASP A 89 1.78 -18.09 12.47
CA ASP A 89 2.14 -18.73 13.75
C ASP A 89 1.62 -17.98 14.99
N GLY A 90 0.40 -17.44 14.90
CA GLY A 90 -0.23 -16.66 15.97
C GLY A 90 0.34 -15.25 16.16
N VAL A 91 1.25 -14.80 15.30
CA VAL A 91 1.84 -13.46 15.32
C VAL A 91 1.27 -12.61 14.19
N ALA A 92 0.59 -11.52 14.55
CA ALA A 92 0.11 -10.51 13.62
C ALA A 92 1.21 -9.47 13.35
N ARG A 93 1.64 -9.33 12.09
CA ARG A 93 2.58 -8.30 11.65
C ARG A 93 1.84 -7.22 10.87
N ILE A 94 2.08 -5.97 11.26
CA ILE A 94 1.54 -4.77 10.61
C ILE A 94 2.72 -3.90 10.20
N GLN A 95 2.73 -3.46 8.95
CA GLN A 95 3.71 -2.51 8.45
C GLN A 95 2.99 -1.27 7.91
N ALA A 96 3.53 -0.10 8.25
CA ALA A 96 3.03 1.20 7.85
C ALA A 96 4.21 2.13 7.55
N GLY A 97 3.97 3.13 6.71
CA GLY A 97 4.98 4.10 6.31
C GLY A 97 4.35 5.43 5.92
N ALA A 98 5.20 6.43 5.74
CA ALA A 98 4.84 7.79 5.34
C ALA A 98 5.70 8.25 4.15
N GLY A 99 5.19 9.20 3.39
CA GLY A 99 5.88 9.75 2.22
C GLY A 99 6.77 10.90 2.65
N VAL A 100 8.09 10.74 2.55
CA VAL A 100 9.05 11.76 2.98
C VAL A 100 9.36 12.71 1.82
N VAL A 101 9.17 14.01 2.06
CA VAL A 101 9.54 15.11 1.18
C VAL A 101 10.52 16.05 1.87
N ALA A 102 11.06 17.04 1.16
CA ALA A 102 12.10 17.93 1.68
C ALA A 102 11.66 18.74 2.91
N ASP A 103 10.37 19.02 3.00
CA ASP A 103 9.65 19.79 3.99
C ASP A 103 8.98 18.92 5.07
N SER A 104 9.19 17.59 5.04
CA SER A 104 8.71 16.67 6.06
C SER A 104 9.33 16.96 7.43
N VAL A 105 8.51 16.81 8.48
CA VAL A 105 8.94 16.88 9.88
C VAL A 105 9.03 15.46 10.44
N PRO A 106 10.23 14.98 10.86
CA PRO A 106 10.42 13.58 11.24
C PRO A 106 9.41 13.05 12.26
N GLU A 107 9.10 13.85 13.29
CA GLU A 107 8.12 13.47 14.32
C GLU A 107 6.72 13.33 13.72
N SER A 108 6.31 14.24 12.84
CA SER A 108 4.99 14.19 12.20
C SER A 108 4.85 12.96 11.29
N GLU A 109 5.88 12.62 10.52
CA GLU A 109 5.88 11.43 9.66
C GLU A 109 5.79 10.15 10.50
N TYR A 110 6.52 10.09 11.63
CA TYR A 110 6.44 8.96 12.56
C TYR A 110 5.02 8.81 13.12
N GLN A 111 4.42 9.90 13.62
CA GLN A 111 3.03 9.86 14.11
C GLN A 111 2.04 9.43 13.03
N GLU A 112 2.23 9.85 11.76
CA GLU A 112 1.41 9.39 10.66
C GLU A 112 1.49 7.87 10.46
N THR A 113 2.67 7.26 10.58
CA THR A 113 2.81 5.80 10.51
C THR A 113 2.02 5.09 11.62
N LEU A 114 2.00 5.65 12.83
CA LEU A 114 1.25 5.11 13.96
C LEU A 114 -0.26 5.21 13.72
N HIS A 115 -0.76 6.37 13.29
CA HIS A 115 -2.17 6.54 12.92
C HIS A 115 -2.59 5.62 11.77
N LYS A 116 -1.67 5.32 10.85
CA LYS A 116 -1.92 4.35 9.77
C LYS A 116 -2.05 2.91 10.28
N ALA A 117 -1.28 2.55 11.30
CA ALA A 117 -1.34 1.22 11.92
C ALA A 117 -2.51 1.06 12.91
N GLU A 118 -2.93 2.15 13.56
CA GLU A 118 -3.91 2.15 14.67
C GLU A 118 -5.22 1.43 14.32
N GLY A 119 -5.76 1.65 13.12
CA GLY A 119 -7.01 1.00 12.69
C GLY A 119 -6.91 -0.53 12.68
N LEU A 120 -5.74 -1.09 12.32
CA LEU A 120 -5.51 -2.54 12.33
C LEU A 120 -5.28 -3.06 13.73
N LEU A 121 -4.52 -2.33 14.55
CA LEU A 121 -4.32 -2.68 15.96
C LEU A 121 -5.65 -2.72 16.71
N LYS A 122 -6.54 -1.75 16.44
CA LYS A 122 -7.89 -1.74 17.02
C LYS A 122 -8.74 -2.90 16.51
N ALA A 123 -8.60 -3.30 15.25
CA ALA A 123 -9.29 -4.47 14.71
C ALA A 123 -8.87 -5.77 15.43
N ILE A 124 -7.58 -5.95 15.71
CA ILE A 124 -7.08 -7.08 16.51
C ILE A 124 -7.70 -7.05 17.91
N GLU A 125 -7.61 -5.91 18.60
CA GLU A 125 -8.14 -5.75 19.97
C GLU A 125 -9.64 -6.09 20.04
N LEU A 126 -10.43 -5.66 19.05
CA LEU A 126 -11.86 -5.95 19.00
C LEU A 126 -12.15 -7.43 18.72
N ALA A 127 -11.36 -8.07 17.86
CA ALA A 127 -11.48 -9.49 17.55
C ALA A 127 -11.13 -10.38 18.75
N GLU A 128 -10.05 -10.06 19.48
CA GLU A 128 -9.63 -10.80 20.67
C GLU A 128 -10.61 -10.64 21.84
N ASN A 129 -11.19 -9.44 22.02
CA ASN A 129 -12.14 -9.17 23.10
C ASN A 129 -13.57 -9.66 22.81
N GLY A 130 -13.79 -10.42 21.73
CA GLY A 130 -15.08 -11.04 21.43
C GLY A 130 -16.21 -10.05 21.16
N LYS A 131 -15.91 -8.77 20.87
CA LYS A 131 -16.95 -7.78 20.51
C LYS A 131 -17.63 -8.05 19.15
N TYR A 132 -17.15 -9.07 18.45
CA TYR A 132 -17.76 -9.65 17.24
C TYR A 132 -17.89 -11.18 17.32
N ALA A 133 -17.95 -11.75 18.53
CA ALA A 133 -18.42 -13.12 18.69
C ALA A 133 -19.92 -13.14 18.35
N MET A 134 -20.23 -13.42 17.08
CA MET A 134 -21.55 -13.91 16.66
C MET A 134 -21.67 -15.39 17.03
#